data_AF-A0A4R8A7A7-F1
#
_entry.id   AF-A0A4R8A7A7-F1
#
_cell.length_a   1.000
_cell.length_b   1.000
_cell.length_c   1.000
_cell.angle_alpha   90.00
_cell.angle_beta   90.00
_cell.angle_gamma   90.00
#
_symmetry.space_group_name_H-M   'P 1'
#
loop_
_entity.id
_entity.type
_entity.pdbx_description
1 polymer ?
#
loop_
_entity_poly.entity_id
_entity_poly.type
_entity_poly.pdbx_seq_one_letter_code
_entity_poly.pdbx_strand_id
1 'polypeptide(L)'
;MTDRYEEIFKKYKDELRYYLDNDNREINYQNSLIMPYLRELIDMNNDIQNNDIRVVDVSTLYKNWDNRDTFDRGKIAKHYTPDLLIARKWNIKNKDSVDIDYLALIEIKVPTAKDLYHTKLEVNEYCEINKTVILTDGFVWSFYENKKTVKEIDLFNLSSKICKHKESKRELLNKIDVNGKDNNWQELCDYIRSNVLRKDS
;
A
#
# COMPACT_ATOMS: atom_id res chain seq x y z
N MET A 1 16.64 -11.63 12.71
CA MET A 1 15.37 -11.11 12.14
C MET A 1 15.60 -9.83 11.37
N THR A 2 16.51 -8.95 11.84
CA THR A 2 16.95 -7.70 11.22
C THR A 2 17.46 -7.86 9.78
N ASP A 3 18.30 -8.85 9.52
CA ASP A 3 18.95 -9.05 8.20
C ASP A 3 17.96 -9.26 7.03
N ARG A 4 16.82 -9.92 7.30
CA ARG A 4 15.80 -10.15 6.27
C ARG A 4 15.02 -8.88 5.96
N TYR A 5 14.69 -8.06 6.96
CA TYR A 5 14.03 -6.76 6.72
C TYR A 5 14.93 -5.81 5.92
N GLU A 6 16.24 -5.84 6.19
CA GLU A 6 17.23 -5.05 5.44
C GLU A 6 17.34 -5.51 3.98
N GLU A 7 17.37 -6.82 3.72
CA GLU A 7 17.42 -7.35 2.35
C GLU A 7 16.16 -6.94 1.54
N ILE A 8 14.98 -7.03 2.15
CA ILE A 8 13.72 -6.62 1.52
C ILE A 8 13.73 -5.12 1.26
N PHE A 9 14.18 -4.32 2.22
CA PHE A 9 14.24 -2.87 2.04
C PHE A 9 15.19 -2.48 0.90
N LYS A 10 16.33 -3.17 0.80
CA LYS A 10 17.27 -2.95 -0.30
C LYS A 10 16.62 -3.24 -1.65
N LYS A 11 15.95 -4.38 -1.79
CA LYS A 11 15.19 -4.73 -3.01
C LYS A 11 14.11 -3.70 -3.31
N TYR A 12 13.33 -3.31 -2.30
CA TYR A 12 12.30 -2.28 -2.41
C TYR A 12 12.86 -0.97 -2.96
N LYS A 13 13.96 -0.48 -2.38
CA LYS A 13 14.61 0.74 -2.84
C LYS A 13 15.15 0.62 -4.27
N ASP A 14 15.80 -0.50 -4.59
CA ASP A 14 16.38 -0.72 -5.92
C ASP A 14 15.29 -0.76 -7.01
N GLU A 15 14.17 -1.43 -6.77
CA GLU A 15 12.99 -1.46 -7.65
C GLU A 15 12.33 -0.08 -7.76
N LEU A 16 12.13 0.61 -6.62
CA LEU A 16 11.56 1.96 -6.60
C LEU A 16 12.38 2.92 -7.47
N ARG A 17 13.72 2.83 -7.37
CA ARG A 17 14.62 3.59 -8.23
C ARG A 17 14.49 3.20 -9.69
N TYR A 18 14.51 1.91 -9.99
CA TYR A 18 14.42 1.40 -11.35
C TYR A 18 13.16 1.92 -12.05
N TYR A 19 11.98 1.81 -11.41
CA TYR A 19 10.72 2.26 -12.02
C TYR A 19 10.64 3.78 -12.13
N LEU A 20 11.17 4.53 -11.16
CA LEU A 20 11.23 5.99 -11.27
C LEU A 20 12.07 6.44 -12.48
N ASP A 21 13.18 5.75 -12.76
CA ASP A 21 14.12 6.11 -13.82
C ASP A 21 13.72 5.58 -15.21
N ASN A 22 13.07 4.40 -15.27
CA ASN A 22 12.92 3.66 -16.52
C ASN A 22 11.47 3.44 -16.95
N ASP A 23 10.55 3.22 -16.01
CA ASP A 23 9.16 2.89 -16.34
C ASP A 23 8.19 3.30 -15.23
N ASN A 24 7.94 4.61 -15.17
CA ASN A 24 7.20 5.29 -14.11
C ASN A 24 5.68 5.16 -14.25
N ARG A 25 5.17 4.00 -14.66
CA ARG A 25 3.74 3.68 -14.74
C ARG A 25 3.25 3.12 -13.41
N GLU A 26 2.06 3.53 -12.99
CA GLU A 26 1.45 3.16 -11.70
C GLU A 26 1.38 1.65 -11.48
N ILE A 27 0.99 0.89 -12.51
CA ILE A 27 0.88 -0.57 -12.48
C ILE A 27 2.19 -1.27 -12.09
N ASN A 28 3.35 -0.67 -12.39
CA ASN A 28 4.64 -1.24 -12.01
C ASN A 28 4.92 -1.07 -10.53
N TYR A 29 4.61 0.11 -9.98
CA TYR A 29 4.66 0.32 -8.53
C TYR A 29 3.70 -0.64 -7.82
N GLN A 30 2.50 -0.82 -8.35
CA GLN A 30 1.54 -1.76 -7.80
C GLN A 30 2.04 -3.20 -7.80
N ASN A 31 2.33 -3.75 -8.98
CA ASN A 31 2.51 -5.20 -9.13
C ASN A 31 3.94 -5.68 -8.90
N SER A 32 4.94 -4.81 -9.06
CA SER A 32 6.34 -5.17 -8.95
C SER A 32 7.03 -4.62 -7.70
N LEU A 33 6.46 -3.61 -7.04
CA LEU A 33 7.05 -3.02 -5.82
C LEU A 33 6.16 -3.24 -4.58
N ILE A 34 4.97 -2.66 -4.56
CA ILE A 34 4.12 -2.58 -3.36
C ILE A 34 3.51 -3.94 -3.03
N MET A 35 2.89 -4.61 -4.00
CA MET A 35 2.26 -5.92 -3.76
C MET A 35 3.26 -7.00 -3.34
N PRO A 36 4.42 -7.18 -4.00
CA PRO A 36 5.43 -8.15 -3.56
C PRO A 36 5.93 -7.88 -2.13
N TYR A 37 6.22 -6.62 -1.80
CA TYR A 37 6.67 -6.24 -0.46
C TYR A 37 5.63 -6.58 0.62
N LEU A 38 4.36 -6.20 0.41
CA LEU A 38 3.31 -6.50 1.38
C LEU A 38 3.14 -8.00 1.60
N ARG A 39 3.28 -8.81 0.53
CA ARG A 39 3.27 -10.28 0.62
C ARG A 39 4.44 -10.80 1.45
N GLU A 40 5.67 -10.33 1.18
CA GLU A 40 6.84 -10.75 1.96
C GLU A 40 6.71 -10.36 3.44
N LEU A 41 6.18 -9.17 3.74
CA LEU A 41 5.91 -8.73 5.11
C LEU A 41 4.89 -9.63 5.82
N ILE A 42 3.81 -10.01 5.14
CA ILE A 42 2.81 -10.95 5.67
C ILE A 42 3.46 -12.33 5.92
N ASP A 43 4.22 -12.84 4.95
CA ASP A 43 4.89 -14.16 5.07
C ASP A 43 5.95 -14.18 6.19
N MET A 44 6.60 -13.05 6.47
CA MET A 44 7.51 -12.93 7.62
C MET A 44 6.78 -12.93 8.96
N ASN A 45 5.51 -12.53 8.97
CA ASN A 45 4.66 -12.52 10.16
C ASN A 45 4.00 -13.90 10.32
N ASN A 46 4.81 -14.93 10.61
CA ASN A 46 4.44 -16.35 10.87
C ASN A 46 3.44 -16.59 12.05
N ASP A 47 2.69 -15.59 12.47
CA ASP A 47 1.58 -15.79 13.42
C ASP A 47 0.47 -16.58 12.70
N ILE A 48 -0.05 -17.65 13.32
CA ILE A 48 -1.07 -18.56 12.75
C ILE A 48 -2.29 -17.79 12.20
N GLN A 49 -2.59 -16.62 12.77
CA GLN A 49 -3.69 -15.72 12.36
C GLN A 49 -3.47 -14.98 11.03
N ASN A 50 -2.28 -15.07 10.42
CA ASN A 50 -1.94 -14.41 9.16
C ASN A 50 -1.94 -15.35 7.94
N ASN A 51 -2.04 -16.67 8.14
CA ASN A 51 -1.93 -17.66 7.06
C ASN A 51 -3.03 -17.53 5.97
N ASP A 52 -4.15 -16.89 6.31
CA ASP A 52 -5.28 -16.62 5.45
C ASP A 52 -5.38 -15.15 4.99
N ILE A 53 -4.39 -14.31 5.33
CA ILE A 53 -4.29 -12.95 4.80
C ILE A 53 -3.68 -12.98 3.39
N ARG A 54 -4.24 -12.20 2.48
CA ARG A 54 -3.79 -12.06 1.09
C ARG A 54 -3.75 -10.58 0.70
N VAL A 55 -2.77 -10.25 -0.12
CA VAL A 55 -2.73 -9.00 -0.90
C VAL A 55 -3.25 -9.32 -2.30
N VAL A 56 -4.35 -8.68 -2.66
CA VAL A 56 -5.14 -8.96 -3.85
C VAL A 56 -5.11 -7.75 -4.76
N ASP A 57 -4.79 -7.96 -6.04
CA ASP A 57 -5.00 -6.97 -7.08
C ASP A 57 -6.50 -6.86 -7.37
N VAL A 58 -7.07 -5.69 -7.07
CA VAL A 58 -8.49 -5.40 -7.28
C VAL A 58 -8.71 -4.30 -8.33
N SER A 59 -7.63 -3.78 -8.92
CA SER A 59 -7.63 -2.71 -9.94
C SER A 59 -8.51 -3.01 -11.16
N THR A 60 -8.68 -4.31 -11.48
CA THR A 60 -9.48 -4.78 -12.63
C THR A 60 -10.93 -5.13 -12.28
N LEU A 61 -11.34 -4.97 -11.02
CA LEU A 61 -12.72 -5.10 -10.58
C LEU A 61 -13.48 -3.80 -10.91
N TYR A 62 -13.72 -3.56 -12.20
CA TYR A 62 -14.39 -2.36 -12.70
C TYR A 62 -15.89 -2.34 -12.35
N LYS A 63 -16.57 -1.21 -12.56
CA LYS A 63 -18.00 -1.01 -12.23
C LYS A 63 -18.96 -2.04 -12.83
N ASN A 64 -18.60 -2.69 -13.94
CA ASN A 64 -19.41 -3.74 -14.56
C ASN A 64 -19.17 -5.14 -13.95
N TRP A 65 -18.33 -5.25 -12.93
CA TRP A 65 -18.05 -6.50 -12.21
C TRP A 65 -19.27 -7.00 -11.42
N ASP A 66 -20.15 -6.10 -10.97
CA ASP A 66 -21.33 -6.41 -10.14
C ASP A 66 -22.32 -7.37 -10.79
N ASN A 67 -22.27 -7.52 -12.11
CA ASN A 67 -23.11 -8.44 -12.87
C ASN A 67 -22.60 -9.89 -12.87
N ARG A 68 -21.59 -10.23 -12.06
CA ARG A 68 -21.01 -11.57 -11.97
C ARG A 68 -21.47 -12.31 -10.71
N ASP A 69 -21.46 -13.64 -10.77
CA ASP A 69 -21.83 -14.51 -9.63
C ASP A 69 -20.66 -14.81 -8.69
N THR A 70 -19.64 -13.95 -8.68
CA THR A 70 -18.37 -14.21 -8.01
C THR A 70 -18.19 -13.37 -6.76
N PHE A 71 -18.10 -12.04 -6.90
CA PHE A 71 -17.82 -11.13 -5.79
C PHE A 71 -18.61 -9.84 -5.97
N ASP A 72 -19.16 -9.33 -4.87
CA ASP A 72 -19.84 -8.04 -4.82
C ASP A 72 -18.80 -6.91 -4.66
N ARG A 73 -18.56 -6.14 -5.73
CA ARG A 73 -17.59 -5.04 -5.73
C ARG A 73 -17.99 -3.94 -4.73
N GLY A 74 -19.29 -3.79 -4.45
CA GLY A 74 -19.81 -2.82 -3.49
C GLY A 74 -19.21 -2.94 -2.09
N LYS A 75 -18.66 -4.11 -1.74
CA LYS A 75 -17.94 -4.35 -0.47
C LYS A 75 -16.58 -3.65 -0.37
N ILE A 76 -16.00 -3.22 -1.49
CA ILE A 76 -14.67 -2.58 -1.53
C ILE A 76 -14.63 -1.27 -2.32
N ALA A 77 -15.66 -0.95 -3.11
CA ALA A 77 -15.62 0.15 -4.05
C ALA A 77 -17.01 0.67 -4.45
N LYS A 78 -17.16 1.97 -4.69
CA LYS A 78 -18.39 2.58 -5.26
C LYS A 78 -18.08 3.13 -6.66
N HIS A 79 -17.65 4.38 -6.79
CA HIS A 79 -17.29 4.98 -8.07
C HIS A 79 -15.85 4.64 -8.49
N TYR A 80 -14.91 4.64 -7.55
CA TYR A 80 -13.50 4.40 -7.81
C TYR A 80 -13.15 2.96 -7.45
N THR A 81 -12.15 2.37 -8.12
CA THR A 81 -11.70 1.02 -7.84
C THR A 81 -10.31 1.12 -7.21
N PRO A 82 -10.11 0.64 -5.97
CA PRO A 82 -8.79 0.58 -5.35
C PRO A 82 -7.82 -0.26 -6.18
N ASP A 83 -6.53 -0.01 -6.01
CA ASP A 83 -5.50 -0.80 -6.69
C ASP A 83 -5.33 -2.17 -6.03
N LEU A 84 -5.15 -2.17 -4.71
CA LEU A 84 -4.97 -3.39 -3.92
C LEU A 84 -5.93 -3.47 -2.74
N LEU A 85 -6.19 -4.70 -2.31
CA LEU A 85 -6.90 -5.06 -1.11
C LEU A 85 -6.02 -5.96 -0.25
N ILE A 86 -5.90 -5.65 1.04
CA ILE A 86 -5.45 -6.62 2.05
C ILE A 86 -6.70 -7.20 2.70
N ALA A 87 -6.87 -8.52 2.61
CA ALA A 87 -8.04 -9.19 3.19
C ALA A 87 -7.68 -10.55 3.76
N ARG A 88 -8.42 -10.95 4.80
CA ARG A 88 -8.37 -12.27 5.40
C ARG A 88 -9.48 -13.15 4.80
N LYS A 89 -9.17 -14.43 4.55
CA LYS A 89 -10.09 -15.42 3.93
C LYS A 89 -10.61 -14.99 2.56
N TRP A 90 -9.82 -14.21 1.83
CA TRP A 90 -10.20 -13.74 0.50
C TRP A 90 -10.51 -14.92 -0.45
N ASN A 91 -11.66 -14.84 -1.11
CA ASN A 91 -12.04 -15.74 -2.19
C ASN A 91 -12.92 -15.01 -3.19
N ILE A 92 -12.50 -14.95 -4.45
CA ILE A 92 -13.24 -14.25 -5.50
C ILE A 92 -14.58 -14.90 -5.84
N LYS A 93 -14.80 -16.19 -5.53
CA LYS A 93 -16.04 -16.93 -5.82
C LYS A 93 -17.08 -16.85 -4.71
N ASN A 94 -17.01 -15.81 -3.87
CA ASN A 94 -17.67 -15.80 -2.57
C ASN A 94 -18.67 -14.63 -2.39
N LYS A 95 -19.61 -14.51 -3.33
CA LYS A 95 -20.61 -13.42 -3.41
C LYS A 95 -21.36 -13.23 -2.08
N ASP A 96 -21.73 -14.35 -1.44
CA ASP A 96 -22.61 -14.38 -0.27
C ASP A 96 -21.89 -14.62 1.07
N SER A 97 -20.55 -14.80 1.08
CA SER A 97 -19.87 -14.97 2.38
C SER A 97 -19.73 -13.65 3.11
N VAL A 98 -20.09 -13.74 4.38
CA VAL A 98 -19.97 -12.71 5.41
C VAL A 98 -18.62 -12.78 6.15
N ASP A 99 -17.74 -13.73 5.80
CA ASP A 99 -16.54 -14.04 6.59
C ASP A 99 -15.24 -13.43 6.05
N ILE A 100 -15.30 -12.64 4.97
CA ILE A 100 -14.13 -11.92 4.47
C ILE A 100 -13.92 -10.69 5.35
N ASP A 101 -12.76 -10.62 6.00
CA ASP A 101 -12.33 -9.45 6.76
C ASP A 101 -11.46 -8.57 5.87
N TYR A 102 -12.02 -7.43 5.45
CA TYR A 102 -11.36 -6.45 4.60
C TYR A 102 -10.46 -5.58 5.49
N LEU A 103 -9.17 -5.91 5.54
CA LEU A 103 -8.22 -5.29 6.46
C LEU A 103 -7.79 -3.89 6.04
N ALA A 104 -7.53 -3.68 4.74
CA ALA A 104 -7.23 -2.36 4.20
C ALA A 104 -7.45 -2.28 2.69
N LEU A 105 -7.89 -1.11 2.22
CA LEU A 105 -7.86 -0.73 0.81
C LEU A 105 -6.60 0.10 0.54
N ILE A 106 -5.95 -0.10 -0.59
CA ILE A 106 -4.72 0.59 -0.96
C ILE A 106 -4.90 1.27 -2.31
N GLU A 107 -4.59 2.57 -2.32
CA GLU A 107 -4.43 3.39 -3.51
C GLU A 107 -2.93 3.67 -3.70
N ILE A 108 -2.44 3.47 -4.92
CA ILE A 108 -1.04 3.62 -5.29
C ILE A 108 -0.97 4.64 -6.40
N LYS A 109 -0.15 5.67 -6.21
CA LYS A 109 0.12 6.66 -7.25
C LYS A 109 1.57 6.62 -7.67
N VAL A 110 1.87 7.14 -8.84
CA VAL A 110 3.26 7.37 -9.24
C VAL A 110 3.85 8.54 -8.43
N PRO A 111 5.15 8.53 -8.09
CA PRO A 111 5.79 9.61 -7.31
C PRO A 111 5.67 11.00 -7.92
N THR A 112 5.43 11.08 -9.23
CA THR A 112 5.29 12.28 -10.05
C THR A 112 3.84 12.64 -10.37
N ALA A 113 2.87 11.99 -9.72
CA ALA A 113 1.44 12.23 -9.92
C ALA A 113 1.08 13.70 -9.64
N LYS A 114 0.14 14.25 -10.42
CA LYS A 114 -0.28 15.66 -10.35
C LYS A 114 -1.77 15.83 -10.08
N ASP A 115 -2.49 14.73 -9.92
CA ASP A 115 -3.94 14.60 -9.83
C ASP A 115 -4.42 14.52 -8.38
N LEU A 116 -3.80 15.28 -7.48
CA LEU A 116 -4.09 15.29 -6.04
C LEU A 116 -5.58 15.45 -5.70
N TYR A 117 -6.34 16.19 -6.53
CA TYR A 117 -7.78 16.31 -6.35
C TYR A 117 -8.51 14.98 -6.59
N HIS A 118 -8.15 14.25 -7.65
CA HIS A 118 -8.71 12.95 -7.97
C HIS A 118 -8.39 11.93 -6.88
N THR A 119 -7.11 11.87 -6.47
CA THR A 119 -6.65 11.00 -5.39
C THR A 119 -7.41 11.22 -4.08
N LYS A 120 -7.73 12.47 -3.76
CA LYS A 120 -8.54 12.79 -2.57
C LYS A 120 -9.97 12.26 -2.68
N LEU A 121 -10.58 12.28 -3.87
CA LEU A 121 -11.91 11.72 -4.08
C LEU A 121 -11.90 10.20 -3.92
N GLU A 122 -10.91 9.52 -4.50
CA GLU A 122 -10.69 8.07 -4.37
C GLU A 122 -10.56 7.67 -2.90
N VAL A 123 -9.59 8.26 -2.18
CA VAL A 123 -9.33 7.95 -0.76
C VAL A 123 -10.55 8.25 0.12
N ASN A 124 -11.25 9.37 -0.12
CA ASN A 124 -12.45 9.72 0.64
C ASN A 124 -13.57 8.69 0.46
N GLU A 125 -13.76 8.19 -0.76
CA GLU A 125 -14.73 7.13 -1.04
C GLU A 125 -14.35 5.84 -0.33
N TYR A 126 -13.08 5.43 -0.41
CA TYR A 126 -12.61 4.19 0.24
C TYR A 126 -12.78 4.26 1.76
N CYS A 127 -12.57 5.42 2.37
CA CYS A 127 -12.78 5.63 3.81
C CYS A 127 -14.25 5.51 4.24
N GLU A 128 -15.22 5.57 3.32
CA GLU A 128 -16.62 5.29 3.62
C GLU A 128 -16.94 3.79 3.64
N ILE A 129 -16.06 2.98 3.05
CA ILE A 129 -16.28 1.55 2.81
C ILE A 129 -15.42 0.72 3.76
N ASN A 130 -14.15 1.09 3.91
CA ASN A 130 -13.19 0.39 4.75
C ASN A 130 -12.71 1.29 5.89
N LYS A 131 -12.53 0.68 7.07
CA LYS A 131 -11.98 1.37 8.25
C LYS A 131 -10.57 1.88 8.00
N THR A 132 -9.76 1.13 7.27
CA THR A 132 -8.34 1.41 7.02
C THR A 132 -8.12 1.60 5.53
N VAL A 133 -7.58 2.76 5.16
CA VAL A 133 -7.17 3.06 3.78
C VAL A 133 -5.72 3.50 3.77
N ILE A 134 -4.96 3.02 2.79
CA ILE A 134 -3.55 3.34 2.60
C ILE A 134 -3.41 4.07 1.26
N LEU A 135 -2.75 5.22 1.27
CA LEU A 135 -2.28 5.88 0.05
C LEU A 135 -0.75 5.83 0.04
N THR A 136 -0.16 5.38 -1.07
CA THR A 136 1.30 5.37 -1.21
C THR A 136 1.76 5.69 -2.61
N ASP A 137 2.94 6.27 -2.73
CA ASP A 137 3.69 6.38 -3.99
C ASP A 137 5.01 5.60 -3.96
N GLY A 138 5.17 4.74 -2.96
CA GLY A 138 6.39 4.02 -2.67
C GLY A 138 7.46 4.82 -1.89
N PHE A 139 7.29 6.13 -1.74
CA PHE A 139 8.14 6.96 -0.88
C PHE A 139 7.44 7.31 0.42
N VAL A 140 6.18 7.72 0.34
CA VAL A 140 5.36 8.11 1.48
C VAL A 140 4.20 7.15 1.59
N TRP A 141 3.94 6.68 2.81
CA TRP A 141 2.80 5.83 3.15
C TRP A 141 1.89 6.60 4.10
N SER A 142 0.72 6.98 3.62
CA SER A 142 -0.31 7.66 4.39
C SER A 142 -1.41 6.68 4.77
N PHE A 143 -1.69 6.57 6.06
CA PHE A 143 -2.71 5.71 6.63
C PHE A 143 -3.89 6.55 7.09
N TYR A 144 -5.08 6.15 6.68
CA TYR A 144 -6.32 6.83 6.99
C TYR A 144 -7.25 5.92 7.77
N GLU A 145 -7.86 6.50 8.80
CA GLU A 145 -9.00 5.91 9.51
C GLU A 145 -10.10 6.96 9.65
N ASN A 146 -11.34 6.58 9.35
CA ASN A 146 -12.51 7.47 9.47
C ASN A 146 -12.29 8.83 8.75
N LYS A 147 -11.75 8.80 7.52
CA LYS A 147 -11.43 9.99 6.68
C LYS A 147 -10.37 10.93 7.26
N LYS A 148 -9.60 10.50 8.26
CA LYS A 148 -8.50 11.26 8.84
C LYS A 148 -7.19 10.53 8.64
N THR A 149 -6.15 11.25 8.25
CA THR A 149 -4.78 10.73 8.29
C THR A 149 -4.39 10.47 9.74
N VAL A 150 -4.14 9.21 10.09
CA VAL A 150 -3.71 8.79 11.44
C VAL A 150 -2.21 8.62 11.53
N LYS A 151 -1.56 8.29 10.39
CA LYS A 151 -0.12 8.14 10.31
C LYS A 151 0.36 8.48 8.90
N GLU A 152 1.50 9.15 8.82
CA GLU A 152 2.26 9.31 7.59
C GLU A 152 3.69 8.84 7.87
N ILE A 153 4.22 8.00 6.99
CA ILE A 153 5.59 7.50 7.06
C ILE A 153 6.28 7.85 5.76
N ASP A 154 7.20 8.80 5.84
CA ASP A 154 8.12 9.13 4.77
C ASP A 154 9.33 8.20 4.88
N LEU A 155 9.41 7.20 4.00
CA LEU A 155 10.38 6.12 4.13
C LEU A 155 11.83 6.59 4.13
N PHE A 156 12.11 7.76 3.56
CA PHE A 156 13.48 8.23 3.41
C PHE A 156 13.69 9.67 3.92
N ASN A 157 12.77 10.14 4.76
CA ASN A 157 12.78 11.49 5.32
C ASN A 157 12.90 12.60 4.26
N LEU A 158 12.33 12.37 3.06
CA LEU A 158 12.42 13.26 1.91
C LEU A 158 11.76 14.61 2.15
N SER A 159 10.61 14.65 2.81
CA SER A 159 9.87 15.86 3.19
C SER A 159 10.76 16.87 3.91
N SER A 160 11.59 16.43 4.85
CA SER A 160 12.55 17.27 5.56
C SER A 160 13.71 17.77 4.68
N LYS A 161 14.07 17.02 3.63
CA LYS A 161 15.21 17.28 2.74
C LYS A 161 14.82 18.10 1.50
N ILE A 162 13.64 17.88 0.92
CA ILE A 162 13.08 18.64 -0.21
C ILE A 162 12.93 20.12 0.18
N CYS A 163 12.38 20.39 1.37
CA CYS A 163 12.22 21.75 1.88
C CYS A 163 13.56 22.48 2.08
N LYS A 164 14.65 21.76 2.38
CA LYS A 164 15.96 22.33 2.65
C LYS A 164 16.83 22.51 1.41
N HIS A 165 16.72 21.62 0.42
CA HIS A 165 17.68 21.55 -0.69
C HIS A 165 17.09 21.85 -2.08
N LYS A 166 15.76 22.02 -2.22
CA LYS A 166 15.08 22.19 -3.53
C LYS A 166 15.38 21.07 -4.54
N GLU A 167 15.69 19.87 -4.05
CA GLU A 167 16.01 18.70 -4.88
C GLU A 167 14.74 17.92 -5.21
N SER A 168 14.73 17.30 -6.38
CA SER A 168 13.69 16.35 -6.79
C SER A 168 13.77 15.05 -5.98
N LYS A 169 12.65 14.32 -5.89
CA LYS A 169 12.61 12.98 -5.26
C LYS A 169 13.70 12.05 -5.81
N ARG A 170 13.95 12.14 -7.12
CA ARG A 170 14.98 11.38 -7.83
C ARG A 170 16.39 11.65 -7.31
N GLU A 171 16.76 12.92 -7.18
CA GLU A 171 18.09 13.34 -6.71
C GLU A 171 18.32 12.91 -5.25
N LEU A 172 17.27 12.95 -4.44
CA LEU A 172 17.33 12.53 -3.05
C LEU A 172 17.48 11.01 -2.90
N LEU A 173 16.79 10.21 -3.73
CA LEU A 173 16.87 8.74 -3.70
C LEU A 173 18.31 8.23 -3.89
N ASN A 174 19.10 8.89 -4.74
CA ASN A 174 20.50 8.54 -4.98
C ASN A 174 21.42 8.77 -3.76
N LYS A 175 21.01 9.62 -2.82
CA LYS A 175 21.81 9.99 -1.64
C LYS A 175 21.44 9.21 -0.39
N ILE A 176 20.40 8.38 -0.46
CA ILE A 176 19.91 7.62 0.68
C ILE A 176 20.81 6.41 0.93
N ASP A 177 21.33 6.31 2.14
CA ASP A 177 21.96 5.10 2.64
C ASP A 177 20.88 4.15 3.20
N VAL A 178 20.74 2.96 2.62
CA VAL A 178 19.79 1.93 3.09
C VAL A 178 20.15 1.38 4.46
N ASN A 179 21.43 1.44 4.82
CA ASN A 179 21.95 0.97 6.11
C ASN A 179 22.07 2.12 7.12
N GLY A 180 21.78 3.35 6.68
CA GLY A 180 21.85 4.55 7.50
C GLY A 180 20.59 4.73 8.34
N LYS A 181 20.67 5.57 9.38
CA LYS A 181 19.54 5.96 10.25
C LYS A 181 18.45 6.79 9.54
N ASP A 182 18.61 7.03 8.25
CA ASP A 182 17.83 7.97 7.46
C ASP A 182 16.57 7.34 6.84
N ASN A 183 16.25 6.09 7.17
CA ASN A 183 15.06 5.42 6.67
C ASN A 183 14.11 5.00 7.78
N ASN A 184 12.81 5.09 7.47
CA ASN A 184 11.72 4.73 8.38
C ASN A 184 11.10 3.38 8.01
N TRP A 185 11.92 2.47 7.45
CA TRP A 185 11.46 1.17 6.96
C TRP A 185 10.91 0.27 8.07
N GLN A 186 11.67 0.15 9.17
CA GLN A 186 11.25 -0.66 10.30
C GLN A 186 9.93 -0.12 10.89
N GLU A 187 9.80 1.21 10.96
CA GLU A 187 8.57 1.86 11.40
C GLU A 187 7.38 1.52 10.51
N LEU A 188 7.56 1.52 9.17
CA LEU A 188 6.51 1.09 8.24
C LEU A 188 6.10 -0.36 8.49
N CYS A 189 7.08 -1.26 8.58
CA CYS A 189 6.84 -2.68 8.80
C CYS A 189 6.07 -2.93 10.11
N ASP A 190 6.52 -2.29 11.20
CA ASP A 190 5.91 -2.43 12.52
C ASP A 190 4.50 -1.85 12.56
N TYR A 191 4.28 -0.71 11.88
CA TYR A 191 2.98 -0.07 11.81
C TYR A 191 1.97 -0.93 11.04
N ILE A 192 2.34 -1.45 9.86
CA ILE A 192 1.49 -2.37 9.09
C ILE A 192 1.19 -3.63 9.90
N ARG A 193 2.20 -4.22 10.54
CA ARG A 193 2.01 -5.43 11.35
C ARG A 193 1.03 -5.19 12.50
N SER A 194 1.16 -4.07 13.20
CA SER A 194 0.42 -3.83 14.45
C SER A 194 -0.97 -3.25 14.23
N ASN A 195 -1.19 -2.49 13.14
CA ASN A 195 -2.42 -1.73 12.94
C ASN A 195 -3.23 -2.19 11.72
N VAL A 196 -2.61 -2.90 10.77
CA VAL A 196 -3.30 -3.39 9.55
C VAL A 196 -3.50 -4.90 9.63
N LEU A 197 -2.45 -5.66 9.91
CA LEU A 197 -2.50 -7.13 9.88
C LEU A 197 -3.07 -7.73 11.17
N ARG A 198 -2.80 -7.10 12.31
CA ARG A 198 -3.42 -7.44 13.59
C ARG A 198 -4.70 -6.64 13.73
N LYS A 199 -5.83 -7.35 13.68
CA LYS A 199 -7.11 -6.81 14.08
C LYS A 199 -7.78 -7.84 14.96
N ASP A 200 -7.96 -7.47 16.21
CA ASP A 200 -8.79 -8.22 17.15
C ASP A 200 -10.24 -8.14 16.65
N SER A 201 -10.80 -9.30 16.33
CA SER A 201 -12.25 -9.51 16.21
C SER A 201 -12.91 -9.32 17.57
#